data_AF-N1Z4Y1-F1
#
_entry.id   AF-N1Z4Y1-F1
#
_cell.length_a   1.000
_cell.length_b   1.000
_cell.length_c   1.000
_cell.angle_alpha   90.00
_cell.angle_beta   90.00
_cell.angle_gamma   90.00
#
_symmetry.space_group_name_H-M   'P 1'
#
loop_
_entity.id
_entity.type
_entity.pdbx_description
1 polymer ?
#
loop_
_entity_poly.entity_id
_entity_poly.type
_entity_poly.pdbx_seq_one_letter_code
_entity_poly.pdbx_strand_id
1 'polypeptide(L)'
;MMKKYVLSDTFCLYTAIICQCYIMWYEKFLYYKYYFVDLFMIIYQFIAFPLFWFCVVKPLGSMFQKKVCIKRSEMLKKLNMILLLVYILFYIAVTSNFIHYSSLLKFFVHILFGTVGFINGLYYRCSNKK
;
A
#
# COMPACT_ATOMS: atom_id res chain seq x y z
N MET A 1 2.63 -6.74 21.97
CA MET A 1 2.37 -7.88 21.05
C MET A 1 1.61 -7.47 19.77
N MET A 2 0.60 -6.58 19.83
CA MET A 2 -0.16 -6.11 18.65
C MET A 2 0.69 -5.57 17.48
N LYS A 3 1.80 -4.86 17.75
CA LYS A 3 2.69 -4.31 16.69
C LYS A 3 3.28 -5.37 15.75
N LYS A 4 3.38 -6.64 16.16
CA LYS A 4 3.87 -7.75 15.30
C LYS A 4 2.78 -8.36 14.40
N TYR A 5 1.50 -8.06 14.62
CA TYR A 5 0.41 -8.65 13.83
C TYR A 5 -0.04 -7.76 12.67
N VAL A 6 -0.03 -6.43 12.86
CA VAL A 6 -0.46 -5.45 11.84
C VAL A 6 0.40 -5.47 10.57
N LEU A 7 1.59 -6.09 10.64
CA LEU A 7 2.49 -6.28 9.51
C LEU A 7 2.89 -7.75 9.33
N SER A 8 2.10 -8.72 9.76
CA SER A 8 2.36 -10.12 9.35
C SER A 8 2.02 -10.32 7.86
N ASP A 9 2.56 -11.37 7.26
CA ASP A 9 2.16 -11.78 5.91
C ASP A 9 0.68 -12.22 5.89
N THR A 10 0.19 -12.84 6.98
CA THR A 10 -1.21 -13.23 7.14
C THR A 10 -2.16 -12.04 7.20
N PHE A 11 -1.82 -10.97 7.92
CA PHE A 11 -2.61 -9.76 7.96
C PHE A 11 -2.68 -9.10 6.58
N CYS A 12 -1.54 -8.99 5.89
CA CYS A 12 -1.52 -8.48 4.51
C CYS A 12 -2.38 -9.31 3.57
N LEU A 13 -2.44 -10.64 3.73
CA LEU A 13 -3.33 -11.49 2.94
C LEU A 13 -4.80 -11.12 3.18
N TYR A 14 -5.24 -10.99 4.43
CA TYR A 14 -6.61 -10.55 4.75
C TYR A 14 -6.90 -9.14 4.22
N THR A 15 -5.97 -8.20 4.38
CA THR A 15 -6.13 -6.84 3.85
C THR A 15 -6.23 -6.84 2.32
N ALA A 16 -5.43 -7.63 1.62
CA ALA A 16 -5.49 -7.74 0.16
C ALA A 16 -6.84 -8.31 -0.31
N ILE A 17 -7.37 -9.34 0.38
CA ILE A 17 -8.70 -9.89 0.07
C ILE A 17 -9.79 -8.83 0.25
N ILE A 18 -9.78 -8.09 1.37
CA ILE A 18 -10.76 -7.04 1.61
C ILE A 18 -10.65 -5.93 0.56
N CYS A 19 -9.43 -5.49 0.23
CA CYS A 19 -9.22 -4.48 -0.81
C CYS A 19 -9.70 -4.97 -2.17
N GLN A 20 -9.45 -6.24 -2.52
CA GLN A 20 -9.91 -6.82 -3.78
C GLN A 20 -11.44 -6.87 -3.85
N CYS A 21 -12.12 -7.29 -2.77
CA CYS A 21 -13.58 -7.27 -2.71
C CYS A 21 -14.13 -5.86 -2.90
N TYR A 22 -13.52 -4.86 -2.27
CA TYR A 22 -13.92 -3.46 -2.41
C TYR A 22 -13.69 -2.93 -3.84
N ILE A 23 -12.53 -3.22 -4.43
CA ILE A 23 -12.18 -2.86 -5.82
C ILE A 23 -13.20 -3.45 -6.78
N MET A 24 -13.48 -4.75 -6.69
CA MET A 24 -14.45 -5.42 -7.56
C MET A 24 -15.87 -4.87 -7.40
N TRP A 25 -16.29 -4.59 -6.16
CA TRP A 25 -17.59 -3.99 -5.91
C TRP A 25 -17.68 -2.58 -6.52
N TYR A 26 -16.66 -1.75 -6.31
CA TYR A 26 -16.62 -0.39 -6.85
C TYR A 26 -16.62 -0.39 -8.38
N GLU A 27 -15.79 -1.21 -9.03
CA GLU A 27 -15.73 -1.33 -10.49
C GLU A 27 -17.05 -1.82 -11.09
N LYS A 28 -17.70 -2.82 -10.48
CA LYS A 28 -18.94 -3.40 -11.03
C LYS A 28 -20.18 -2.54 -10.80
N PHE A 29 -20.26 -1.84 -9.67
CA PHE A 29 -21.50 -1.16 -9.26
C PHE A 29 -21.46 0.36 -9.36
N LEU A 30 -20.30 0.98 -9.15
CA LEU A 30 -20.21 2.42 -8.99
C LEU A 30 -19.43 3.11 -10.12
N TYR A 31 -18.31 2.51 -10.56
CA TYR A 31 -17.36 3.18 -11.46
C TYR A 31 -17.98 3.64 -12.78
N TYR A 32 -18.90 2.85 -13.35
CA TYR A 32 -19.58 3.19 -14.61
C TYR A 32 -20.95 3.84 -14.44
N LYS A 33 -21.54 3.79 -13.24
CA LYS A 33 -22.92 4.28 -13.00
C LYS A 33 -22.96 5.65 -12.31
N TYR A 34 -21.97 5.97 -11.48
CA TYR A 34 -21.97 7.17 -10.65
C TYR A 34 -20.58 7.79 -10.63
N TYR A 35 -20.33 8.71 -11.57
CA TYR A 35 -19.11 9.54 -11.61
C TYR A 35 -18.97 10.46 -10.38
N PHE A 36 -20.02 10.59 -9.55
CA PHE A 36 -20.18 11.67 -8.57
C PHE A 36 -20.00 11.28 -7.10
N VAL A 37 -19.65 10.03 -6.76
CA VAL A 37 -19.37 9.71 -5.35
C VAL A 37 -17.89 9.89 -5.05
N ASP A 38 -17.49 11.15 -4.90
CA ASP A 38 -16.11 11.58 -4.67
C ASP A 38 -15.43 10.77 -3.57
N LEU A 39 -16.15 10.49 -2.47
CA LEU A 39 -15.60 9.73 -1.35
C LEU A 39 -15.27 8.26 -1.69
N PHE A 40 -16.17 7.53 -2.38
CA PHE A 40 -15.87 6.14 -2.75
C PHE A 40 -14.80 6.05 -3.82
N MET A 41 -14.74 7.01 -4.74
CA MET A 41 -13.65 7.12 -5.70
C MET A 41 -12.30 7.35 -5.02
N ILE A 42 -12.26 8.24 -4.02
CA ILE A 42 -11.07 8.51 -3.21
C ILE A 42 -10.63 7.27 -2.45
N ILE A 43 -11.56 6.57 -1.78
CA ILE A 43 -11.24 5.32 -1.06
C ILE A 43 -10.71 4.26 -2.03
N TYR A 44 -11.34 4.11 -3.20
CA TYR A 44 -10.92 3.18 -4.23
C TYR A 44 -9.50 3.45 -4.74
N GLN A 45 -9.20 4.69 -5.13
CA GLN A 45 -7.94 5.03 -5.78
C GLN A 45 -6.78 5.23 -4.82
N PHE A 46 -7.01 5.77 -3.61
CA PHE A 46 -5.92 6.15 -2.72
C PHE A 46 -5.77 5.22 -1.53
N ILE A 47 -6.83 4.50 -1.15
CA ILE A 47 -6.76 3.58 -0.02
C ILE A 47 -6.70 2.14 -0.55
N ALA A 48 -7.76 1.65 -1.19
CA ALA A 48 -7.89 0.24 -1.54
C ALA A 48 -6.82 -0.23 -2.53
N PHE A 49 -6.61 0.47 -3.65
CA PHE A 49 -5.60 0.10 -4.65
C PHE A 49 -4.15 0.12 -4.09
N PRO A 50 -3.70 1.20 -3.42
CA PRO A 50 -2.36 1.25 -2.84
C PRO A 50 -2.14 0.21 -1.74
N LEU A 51 -3.13 -0.02 -0.87
CA LEU A 51 -3.06 -1.07 0.16
C LEU A 51 -3.03 -2.47 -0.45
N PHE A 52 -3.80 -2.71 -1.50
CA PHE A 52 -3.78 -3.97 -2.23
C PHE A 52 -2.37 -4.27 -2.77
N TRP A 53 -1.79 -3.33 -3.53
CA TRP A 53 -0.45 -3.51 -4.09
C TRP A 53 0.63 -3.69 -3.03
N PHE A 54 0.58 -2.90 -1.95
CA PHE A 54 1.47 -3.08 -0.81
C PHE A 54 1.39 -4.50 -0.25
N CYS A 55 0.17 -4.99 -0.02
CA CYS A 55 -0.07 -6.27 0.62
C CYS A 55 0.22 -7.47 -0.29
N VAL A 56 0.07 -7.34 -1.60
CA VAL A 56 0.40 -8.39 -2.58
C VAL A 56 1.90 -8.50 -2.79
N VAL A 57 2.61 -7.37 -2.86
CA VAL A 57 4.04 -7.35 -3.20
C VAL A 57 4.91 -7.65 -1.97
N LYS A 58 4.44 -7.32 -0.77
CA LYS A 58 5.20 -7.60 0.46
C LYS A 58 5.54 -9.08 0.68
N PRO A 59 4.62 -10.06 0.53
CA PRO A 59 4.97 -11.49 0.57
C PRO A 59 6.07 -11.88 -0.41
N LEU A 60 6.13 -11.26 -1.59
CA LEU A 60 7.22 -11.48 -2.55
C LEU A 60 8.56 -11.04 -1.95
N GLY A 61 8.61 -9.85 -1.36
CA GLY A 61 9.79 -9.39 -0.61
C GLY A 61 10.17 -10.34 0.52
N SER A 62 9.19 -10.84 1.29
CA SER A 62 9.40 -11.82 2.36
C SER A 62 9.98 -13.14 1.83
N MET A 63 9.56 -13.59 0.64
CA MET A 63 10.12 -14.77 -0.03
C MET A 63 11.56 -14.55 -0.50
N PHE A 64 11.87 -13.38 -1.08
CA PHE A 64 13.23 -13.02 -1.47
C PHE A 64 14.17 -12.93 -0.26
N GLN A 65 13.70 -12.39 0.88
CA GLN A 65 14.48 -12.36 2.11
C GLN A 65 14.86 -13.75 2.63
N LYS A 66 14.00 -14.76 2.47
CA LYS A 66 14.35 -16.14 2.88
C LYS A 66 15.60 -16.64 2.15
N LYS A 67 15.86 -16.15 0.94
CA LYS A 67 17.04 -16.49 0.14
C LYS A 67 18.24 -15.61 0.50
N VAL A 68 18.02 -14.35 0.91
CA VAL A 68 19.07 -13.38 1.24
C VAL A 68 18.70 -12.66 2.54
N CYS A 69 19.36 -12.97 3.67
CA CYS A 69 19.01 -12.33 4.94
C CYS A 69 19.56 -10.90 5.00
N ILE A 70 18.73 -9.94 4.60
CA ILE A 70 19.08 -8.52 4.64
C ILE A 70 18.67 -7.94 6.00
N LYS A 71 19.63 -7.34 6.72
CA LYS A 71 19.38 -6.63 7.99
C LYS A 71 18.66 -5.31 7.72
N ARG A 72 17.72 -4.95 8.60
CA ARG A 72 16.95 -3.70 8.52
C ARG A 72 17.86 -2.51 8.88
N SER A 73 18.21 -1.69 7.89
CA SER A 73 18.97 -0.44 8.10
C SER A 73 18.10 0.67 8.70
N GLU A 74 18.70 1.54 9.48
CA GLU A 74 18.08 2.73 10.07
C GLU A 74 17.64 3.75 9.00
N MET A 75 18.39 3.84 7.90
CA MET A 75 18.03 4.59 6.68
C MET A 75 16.66 4.17 6.13
N LEU A 76 16.35 2.88 6.14
CA LEU A 76 15.08 2.35 5.60
C LEU A 76 13.89 2.63 6.52
N LYS A 77 14.09 2.70 7.84
CA LYS A 77 13.04 3.19 8.76
C LYS A 77 12.70 4.64 8.45
N LYS A 78 13.72 5.49 8.23
CA LYS A 78 13.52 6.87 7.81
C LYS A 78 12.84 6.94 6.44
N LEU A 79 13.25 6.11 5.48
CA LEU A 79 12.62 6.03 4.15
C LEU A 79 11.14 5.67 4.23
N ASN A 80 10.76 4.66 5.01
CA ASN A 80 9.34 4.31 5.22
C ASN A 80 8.53 5.45 5.84
N MET A 81 9.10 6.15 6.83
CA MET A 81 8.42 7.30 7.44
C MET A 81 8.24 8.43 6.43
N ILE A 82 9.26 8.72 5.62
CA ILE A 82 9.18 9.70 4.52
C ILE A 82 8.10 9.28 3.52
N LEU A 83 8.06 8.02 3.10
CA LEU A 83 7.06 7.52 2.15
C LEU A 83 5.63 7.62 2.71
N LEU A 84 5.44 7.34 4.00
CA LEU A 84 4.14 7.53 4.67
C LEU A 84 3.73 9.01 4.70
N LEU A 85 4.68 9.89 4.97
CA LEU A 85 4.45 11.34 5.07
C LEU A 85 4.13 11.93 3.68
N VAL A 86 4.86 11.49 2.64
CA VAL A 86 4.57 11.81 1.23
C VAL A 86 3.17 11.35 0.85
N TYR A 87 2.74 10.16 1.29
CA TYR A 87 1.38 9.68 1.04
C TYR A 87 0.31 10.53 1.73
N ILE A 88 0.49 10.90 3.00
CA ILE A 88 -0.47 11.74 3.72
C ILE A 88 -0.58 13.11 3.05
N LEU A 89 0.55 13.73 2.70
CA LEU A 89 0.57 15.01 1.99
C LEU A 89 -0.11 14.91 0.63
N PHE A 90 0.14 13.82 -0.10
CA PHE A 90 -0.47 13.55 -1.38
C PHE A 90 -1.99 13.34 -1.27
N TYR A 91 -2.45 12.59 -0.27
CA TYR A 91 -3.87 12.40 0.01
C TYR A 91 -4.54 13.76 0.28
N ILE A 92 -3.96 14.58 1.15
CA ILE A 92 -4.46 15.93 1.47
C ILE A 92 -4.51 16.81 0.21
N ALA A 93 -3.45 16.80 -0.61
CA ALA A 93 -3.37 17.57 -1.86
C ALA A 93 -4.43 17.15 -2.89
N VAL A 94 -4.73 15.85 -2.98
CA VAL A 94 -5.80 15.36 -3.85
C VAL A 94 -7.18 15.74 -3.29
N THR A 95 -7.41 15.54 -1.98
CA THR A 95 -8.72 15.88 -1.37
C THR A 95 -9.01 17.38 -1.35
N SER A 96 -7.98 18.23 -1.40
CA SER A 96 -8.13 19.68 -1.46
C SER A 96 -8.28 20.22 -2.89
N ASN A 97 -8.45 19.34 -3.89
CA ASN A 97 -8.53 19.70 -5.32
C ASN A 97 -7.31 20.49 -5.84
N PHE A 98 -6.18 20.45 -5.14
CA PHE A 98 -4.97 21.20 -5.51
C PHE A 98 -4.27 20.61 -6.74
N ILE A 99 -4.50 19.33 -7.05
CA ILE A 99 -3.87 18.61 -8.16
C ILE A 99 -4.96 18.09 -9.10
N HIS A 100 -4.91 18.50 -10.36
CA HIS A 100 -5.81 17.95 -11.37
C HIS A 100 -5.42 16.51 -11.68
N TYR A 101 -6.43 15.63 -11.68
CA TYR A 101 -6.25 14.20 -11.60
C TYR A 101 -5.77 13.61 -12.92
N SER A 102 -4.51 13.17 -12.99
CA SER A 102 -3.95 12.52 -14.18
C SER A 102 -3.72 11.02 -13.96
N SER A 103 -3.88 10.23 -15.02
CA SER A 103 -3.60 8.78 -15.03
C SER A 103 -2.17 8.44 -14.63
N LEU A 104 -1.21 9.31 -14.97
CA LEU A 104 0.21 9.18 -14.61
C LEU A 104 0.44 9.26 -13.10
N LEU A 105 -0.26 10.17 -12.42
CA LEU A 105 -0.16 10.35 -10.98
C LEU A 105 -0.62 9.07 -10.23
N LYS A 106 -1.70 8.43 -10.71
CA LYS A 106 -2.20 7.16 -10.15
C LYS A 106 -1.16 6.05 -10.26
N PHE A 107 -0.58 5.92 -11.45
CA PHE A 107 0.42 4.90 -11.74
C PHE A 107 1.65 5.05 -10.84
N PHE A 108 2.10 6.29 -10.63
CA PHE A 108 3.22 6.58 -9.74
C PHE A 108 2.94 6.15 -8.29
N VAL A 109 1.76 6.47 -7.75
CA VAL A 109 1.37 6.08 -6.38
C VAL A 109 1.30 4.56 -6.21
N HIS A 110 0.77 3.85 -7.20
CA HIS A 110 0.67 2.38 -7.15
C HIS A 110 2.06 1.74 -7.14
N ILE A 111 2.98 2.20 -7.99
CA ILE A 111 4.38 1.73 -8.01
C ILE A 111 5.07 2.04 -6.68
N LEU A 112 4.88 3.25 -6.16
CA LEU A 112 5.46 3.66 -4.89
C LEU A 112 5.00 2.70 -3.77
N PHE A 113 3.71 2.42 -3.64
CA PHE A 113 3.20 1.51 -2.61
C PHE A 113 3.61 0.06 -2.81
N GLY A 114 3.67 -0.43 -4.05
CA GLY A 114 4.20 -1.75 -4.37
C GLY A 114 5.66 -1.89 -3.94
N THR A 115 6.51 -0.89 -4.25
CA THR A 115 7.93 -0.89 -3.85
C THR A 115 8.09 -0.79 -2.33
N VAL A 116 7.29 0.03 -1.64
CA VAL A 116 7.28 0.09 -0.16
C VAL A 116 6.90 -1.27 0.43
N GLY A 117 5.89 -1.93 -0.15
CA GLY A 117 5.48 -3.29 0.23
C GLY A 117 6.62 -4.28 0.09
N PHE A 118 7.26 -4.31 -1.09
CA PHE A 118 8.39 -5.18 -1.38
C PHE A 118 9.54 -5.00 -0.38
N ILE A 119 9.95 -3.74 -0.18
CA ILE A 119 11.01 -3.37 0.77
C ILE A 119 10.62 -3.85 2.17
N ASN A 120 9.40 -3.60 2.63
CA ASN A 120 8.96 -4.09 3.95
C ASN A 120 9.03 -5.61 4.08
N GLY A 121 8.66 -6.35 3.03
CA GLY A 121 8.80 -7.80 2.98
C GLY A 121 10.25 -8.25 3.13
N LEU A 122 11.18 -7.59 2.42
CA LEU A 122 12.61 -7.91 2.45
C LEU A 122 13.26 -7.82 3.84
N TYR A 123 12.64 -7.10 4.80
CA TYR A 123 13.24 -6.84 6.12
C TYR A 123 12.43 -7.42 7.28
N TYR A 124 11.22 -7.92 7.06
CA TYR A 124 10.30 -8.30 8.14
C TYR A 124 10.82 -9.46 9.00
N ARG A 125 11.53 -10.43 8.41
CA ARG A 125 11.82 -11.73 9.05
C ARG A 125 13.16 -11.80 9.79
N CYS A 126 14.23 -11.12 9.33
CA CYS A 126 15.55 -11.18 10.00
C CYS A 126 15.59 -10.48 11.38
N SER A 127 14.58 -9.66 11.73
CA SER A 127 14.47 -9.04 13.07
C SER A 127 13.84 -9.96 14.14
N ASN A 128 13.29 -11.12 13.76
CA ASN A 128 12.61 -12.05 14.68
C ASN A 128 13.46 -13.30 15.00
N LYS A 129 14.75 -13.32 14.60
CA LYS A 129 15.71 -14.40 14.91
C LYS A 129 16.64 -14.09 16.10
N LYS A 130 16.33 -13.05 16.89
CA LYS A 130 16.98 -12.78 18.18
C LYS A 130 15.99 -13.02 19.30
#